data_AF-A0A8S3IRI4-F1
#
_entry.id   AF-A0A8S3IRI4-F1
#
_cell.length_a   1.000
_cell.length_b   1.000
_cell.length_c   1.000
_cell.angle_alpha   90.00
_cell.angle_beta   90.00
_cell.angle_gamma   90.00
#
_symmetry.space_group_name_H-M   'P 1'
#
loop_
_entity.id
_entity.type
_entity.pdbx_description
1 polymer ?
#
loop_
_entity_poly.entity_id
_entity_poly.type
_entity_poly.pdbx_seq_one_letter_code
_entity_poly.pdbx_strand_id
1 'polypeptide(L)'
;LVFVFILFSDRDVWCLRFFAQNGVAFFACWAAIRFVLTFNIFLQVHCNLSVVNAGTICLSLAAVFAGGFFLGTNFNATLVERCAYQFSPWVIFIIFFWGVVENNWIPKNITRNNIIAGIELLASLVSAVFALALFTMRHRASKIDPIV
;
A
#
# COMPACT_ATOMS: atom_id res chain seq x y z
N LEU A 1 13.45 25.03 14.85
CA LEU A 1 12.57 23.84 14.71
C LEU A 1 12.06 23.33 16.06
N VAL A 2 12.90 23.15 17.08
CA VAL A 2 12.48 22.70 18.43
C VAL A 2 11.48 23.66 19.09
N PHE A 3 11.67 24.98 18.98
CA PHE A 3 10.77 25.99 19.55
C PHE A 3 9.37 26.05 18.93
N VAL A 4 9.19 25.57 17.70
CA VAL A 4 7.88 25.59 17.03
C VAL A 4 6.96 24.49 17.56
N PHE A 5 7.52 23.37 18.02
CA PHE A 5 6.73 22.25 18.57
C PHE A 5 6.19 22.51 19.98
N ILE A 6 6.73 23.48 20.72
CA ILE A 6 6.32 23.78 22.11
C ILE A 6 4.94 24.47 22.17
N LEU A 7 4.49 25.11 21.08
CA LEU A 7 3.19 25.80 21.01
C LEU A 7 2.04 24.92 20.53
N PHE A 8 2.32 23.72 20.03
CA PHE A 8 1.29 22.84 19.48
C PHE A 8 0.70 21.94 20.56
N SER A 9 -0.63 21.78 20.55
CA SER A 9 -1.28 20.78 21.38
C SER A 9 -0.77 19.39 21.00
N ASP A 10 -0.71 18.45 21.93
CA ASP A 10 -0.32 17.05 21.66
C ASP A 10 -1.14 16.44 20.51
N ARG A 11 -2.39 16.90 20.33
CA ARG A 11 -3.24 16.51 19.20
C ARG A 11 -2.72 16.99 17.84
N ASP A 12 -2.18 18.20 17.78
CA ASP A 12 -1.67 18.78 16.54
C ASP A 12 -0.38 18.06 16.11
N VAL A 13 0.50 17.76 17.08
CA VAL A 13 1.71 16.97 16.84
C VAL A 13 1.37 15.56 16.36
N TRP A 14 0.34 14.93 16.96
CA TRP A 14 -0.14 13.62 16.52
C TRP A 14 -0.72 13.66 15.11
N CYS A 15 -1.59 14.63 14.80
CA CYS A 15 -2.16 14.81 13.47
C CYS A 15 -1.08 15.05 12.41
N LEU A 16 -0.09 15.90 12.71
CA LEU A 16 1.00 16.17 11.77
C LEU A 16 1.81 14.91 11.45
N ARG A 17 2.10 14.08 12.47
CA ARG A 17 2.78 12.78 12.26
C ARG A 17 1.95 11.85 11.40
N PHE A 18 0.64 11.75 11.68
CA PHE A 18 -0.28 10.95 10.90
C PHE A 18 -0.29 11.35 9.42
N PHE A 19 -0.46 12.64 9.12
CA PHE A 19 -0.50 13.15 7.76
C PHE A 19 0.85 13.03 7.05
N ALA A 20 1.95 13.35 7.71
CA ALA A 20 3.28 13.27 7.09
C ALA A 20 3.64 11.82 6.74
N GLN A 21 3.43 10.87 7.66
CA GLN A 21 3.76 9.47 7.43
C GLN A 21 2.87 8.83 6.36
N ASN A 22 1.58 9.17 6.33
CA ASN A 22 0.69 8.72 5.26
C ASN A 22 1.01 9.41 3.93
N GLY A 23 1.35 10.70 3.92
CA GLY A 23 1.74 11.41 2.70
C GLY A 23 2.97 10.80 2.04
N VAL A 24 4.01 10.50 2.82
CA VAL A 24 5.23 9.84 2.30
C VAL A 24 4.92 8.42 1.80
N ALA A 25 4.13 7.66 2.55
CA ALA A 25 3.76 6.30 2.15
C ALA A 25 2.92 6.29 0.86
N PHE A 26 1.94 7.19 0.77
CA PHE A 26 1.14 7.41 -0.44
C PHE A 26 2.02 7.71 -1.65
N PHE A 27 2.96 8.66 -1.51
CA PHE A 27 3.87 9.03 -2.59
C PHE A 27 4.74 7.85 -3.03
N ALA A 28 5.29 7.09 -2.08
CA ALA A 28 6.10 5.91 -2.38
C ALA A 28 5.29 4.84 -3.12
N CYS A 29 4.05 4.56 -2.71
CA CYS A 29 3.17 3.62 -3.41
C CYS A 29 2.81 4.11 -4.81
N TRP A 30 2.48 5.39 -4.97
CA TRP A 30 2.18 5.97 -6.27
C TRP A 30 3.38 5.88 -7.24
N ALA A 31 4.59 6.15 -6.74
CA ALA A 31 5.83 6.01 -7.50
C ALA A 31 6.09 4.55 -7.90
N ALA A 32 5.85 3.59 -6.99
CA ALA A 32 5.99 2.16 -7.28
C ALA A 32 5.02 1.70 -8.39
N ILE A 33 3.75 2.14 -8.35
CA ILE A 33 2.78 1.84 -9.41
C ILE A 33 3.21 2.43 -10.75
N ARG A 34 3.63 3.71 -10.76
CA ARG A 34 4.14 4.35 -11.98
C ARG A 34 5.32 3.60 -12.55
N PHE A 35 6.22 3.12 -11.70
CA PHE A 35 7.33 2.27 -12.10
C PHE A 35 6.84 0.97 -12.73
N VAL A 36 5.94 0.22 -12.08
CA VAL A 36 5.38 -1.04 -12.62
C VAL A 36 4.73 -0.83 -14.00
N LEU A 37 3.94 0.24 -14.17
CA LEU A 37 3.29 0.57 -15.43
C LEU A 37 4.29 0.91 -16.52
N THR A 38 5.28 1.76 -16.21
CA THR A 38 6.32 2.15 -17.17
C THR A 38 7.21 0.96 -17.53
N PHE A 39 7.48 0.09 -16.55
CA PHE A 39 8.25 -1.13 -16.74
C PHE A 39 7.52 -2.11 -17.65
N ASN A 40 6.18 -2.22 -17.56
CA ASN A 40 5.40 -3.04 -18.48
C ASN A 40 5.56 -2.58 -19.95
N ILE A 41 5.49 -1.27 -20.17
CA ILE A 41 5.70 -0.68 -21.50
C ILE A 41 7.13 -0.98 -21.97
N PHE A 42 8.12 -0.81 -21.09
CA PHE A 42 9.51 -1.11 -21.41
C PHE A 42 9.72 -2.59 -21.81
N LEU A 43 9.14 -3.53 -21.08
CA LEU A 43 9.23 -4.96 -21.39
C LEU A 43 8.61 -5.31 -22.75
N GLN A 44 7.50 -4.67 -23.11
CA GLN A 44 6.86 -4.88 -24.41
C GLN A 44 7.64 -4.25 -25.56
N VAL A 45 8.10 -3.01 -25.40
CA VAL A 45 8.75 -2.24 -26.47
C VAL A 45 10.22 -2.64 -26.67
N HIS A 46 10.97 -2.76 -25.59
CA HIS A 46 12.42 -2.95 -25.65
C HIS A 46 12.87 -4.41 -25.46
N CYS A 47 12.10 -5.22 -24.72
CA CYS A 47 12.39 -6.64 -24.55
C CYS A 47 11.57 -7.54 -25.47
N ASN A 48 10.69 -6.97 -26.30
CA ASN A 48 9.80 -7.67 -27.24
C ASN A 48 9.01 -8.82 -26.58
N LEU A 49 8.64 -8.65 -25.31
CA LEU A 49 7.86 -9.64 -24.58
C LEU A 49 6.38 -9.53 -24.96
N SER A 50 5.70 -10.67 -24.99
CA SER A 50 4.25 -10.70 -25.17
C SER A 50 3.54 -9.96 -24.04
N VAL A 51 2.40 -9.33 -24.35
CA VAL A 51 1.55 -8.60 -23.38
C VAL A 51 1.24 -9.46 -22.15
N VAL A 52 0.99 -10.77 -22.37
CA VAL A 52 0.68 -11.71 -21.30
C VAL A 52 1.87 -11.89 -20.36
N ASN A 53 3.08 -12.12 -20.90
CA ASN A 53 4.27 -12.36 -20.09
C ASN A 53 4.73 -11.09 -19.38
N ALA A 54 4.75 -9.95 -20.07
CA ALA A 54 5.06 -8.65 -19.47
C ALA A 54 4.08 -8.31 -18.34
N GLY A 55 2.78 -8.53 -18.56
CA GLY A 55 1.75 -8.36 -17.54
C GLY A 55 1.94 -9.26 -16.32
N THR A 56 2.30 -10.54 -16.51
CA THR A 56 2.57 -11.45 -15.39
C THR A 56 3.76 -10.98 -14.55
N ILE A 57 4.84 -10.52 -15.19
CA ILE A 57 6.04 -10.01 -14.51
C ILE A 57 5.68 -8.75 -13.72
N CYS A 58 4.96 -7.81 -14.32
CA CYS A 58 4.59 -6.56 -13.69
C CYS A 58 3.60 -6.74 -12.53
N LEU A 59 2.63 -7.65 -12.65
CA LEU A 59 1.75 -8.00 -11.54
C LEU A 59 2.55 -8.65 -10.40
N SER A 60 3.44 -9.60 -10.72
CA SER A 60 4.30 -10.23 -9.71
C SER A 60 5.19 -9.21 -8.98
N LEU A 61 5.68 -8.20 -9.70
CA LEU A 61 6.45 -7.10 -9.11
C LEU A 61 5.57 -6.18 -8.24
N ALA A 62 4.33 -5.92 -8.65
CA ALA A 62 3.34 -5.19 -7.85
C ALA A 62 3.02 -5.95 -6.55
N ALA A 63 2.86 -7.27 -6.61
CA ALA A 63 2.72 -8.11 -5.42
C ALA A 63 3.91 -8.01 -4.47
N VAL A 64 5.15 -7.99 -5.00
CA VAL A 64 6.35 -7.79 -4.16
C VAL A 64 6.32 -6.44 -3.47
N PHE A 65 5.92 -5.36 -4.17
CA PHE A 65 5.79 -4.05 -3.53
C PHE A 65 4.68 -4.03 -2.47
N ALA A 66 3.49 -4.55 -2.78
CA ALA A 66 2.38 -4.62 -1.83
C ALA A 66 2.72 -5.47 -0.59
N GLY A 67 3.35 -6.63 -0.79
CA GLY A 67 3.82 -7.51 0.28
C GLY A 67 4.94 -6.87 1.11
N GLY A 68 5.89 -6.19 0.46
CA GLY A 68 6.94 -5.43 1.13
C GLY A 68 6.37 -4.33 2.03
N PHE A 69 5.37 -3.60 1.54
CA PHE A 69 4.62 -2.64 2.37
C PHE A 69 3.91 -3.33 3.52
N PHE A 70 3.20 -4.44 3.28
CA PHE A 70 2.48 -5.18 4.34
C PHE A 70 3.40 -5.60 5.48
N LEU A 71 4.53 -6.23 5.14
CA LEU A 71 5.50 -6.72 6.11
C LEU A 71 6.21 -5.57 6.83
N GLY A 72 6.60 -4.53 6.08
CA GLY A 72 7.25 -3.35 6.62
C GLY A 72 6.40 -2.60 7.63
N THR A 73 5.10 -2.40 7.35
CA THR A 73 4.22 -1.63 8.23
C THR A 73 3.66 -2.43 9.40
N ASN A 74 3.43 -3.74 9.23
CA ASN A 74 2.69 -4.54 10.23
C ASN A 74 3.56 -5.51 11.04
N PHE A 75 4.71 -5.96 10.53
CA PHE A 75 5.50 -7.04 11.16
C PHE A 75 6.91 -6.63 11.60
N ASN A 76 7.48 -5.55 11.05
CA ASN A 76 8.78 -5.08 11.50
C ASN A 76 8.63 -4.38 12.86
N ALA A 77 9.14 -4.99 13.93
CA ALA A 77 8.98 -4.51 15.31
C ALA A 77 9.40 -3.04 15.52
N THR A 78 10.46 -2.59 14.83
CA THR A 78 10.96 -1.20 14.92
C THR A 78 10.08 -0.21 14.16
N LEU A 79 9.48 -0.64 13.04
CA LEU A 79 8.56 0.18 12.25
C LEU A 79 7.14 0.13 12.80
N VAL A 80 6.73 -0.97 13.42
CA VAL A 80 5.40 -1.17 13.99
C VAL A 80 5.05 -0.10 15.02
N GLU A 81 6.00 0.31 15.84
CA GLU A 81 5.80 1.35 16.86
C GLU A 81 5.68 2.75 16.25
N ARG A 82 6.33 2.99 15.10
CA ARG A 82 6.40 4.31 14.44
C ARG A 82 5.44 4.48 13.26
N CYS A 83 5.01 3.40 12.64
CA CYS A 83 4.27 3.35 11.38
C CYS A 83 2.89 2.68 11.53
N ALA A 84 2.45 2.37 12.76
CA ALA A 84 1.14 1.78 13.07
C ALA A 84 -0.07 2.47 12.41
N TYR A 85 0.12 3.72 11.99
CA TYR A 85 -0.90 4.62 11.49
C TYR A 85 -0.95 4.73 9.96
N GLN A 86 -0.13 3.97 9.24
CA GLN A 86 -0.09 4.03 7.78
C GLN A 86 -1.22 3.21 7.16
N PHE A 87 -2.20 3.90 6.59
CA PHE A 87 -3.34 3.30 5.90
C PHE A 87 -3.36 3.65 4.40
N SER A 88 -2.80 4.80 4.03
CA SER A 88 -2.78 5.31 2.65
C SER A 88 -2.20 4.36 1.59
N PRO A 89 -1.19 3.49 1.85
CA PRO A 89 -0.75 2.50 0.87
C PRO A 89 -1.88 1.60 0.35
N TRP A 90 -2.77 1.17 1.24
CA TRP A 90 -3.82 0.23 0.89
C TRP A 90 -4.85 0.85 -0.04
N VAL A 91 -5.19 2.13 0.18
CA VAL A 91 -6.08 2.88 -0.72
C VAL A 91 -5.51 2.89 -2.14
N ILE A 92 -4.21 3.14 -2.27
CA ILE A 92 -3.52 3.20 -3.55
C ILE A 92 -3.47 1.83 -4.24
N PHE A 93 -3.10 0.77 -3.52
CA PHE A 93 -3.09 -0.58 -4.09
C PHE A 93 -4.49 -1.04 -4.50
N ILE A 94 -5.52 -0.77 -3.69
CA ILE A 94 -6.91 -1.09 -4.03
C ILE A 94 -7.33 -0.39 -5.32
N ILE A 95 -7.11 0.92 -5.44
CA ILE A 95 -7.47 1.68 -6.65
C ILE A 95 -6.75 1.11 -7.88
N PHE A 96 -5.46 0.81 -7.74
CA PHE A 96 -4.66 0.26 -8.83
C PHE A 96 -5.18 -1.11 -9.29
N PHE A 97 -5.30 -2.07 -8.38
CA PHE A 97 -5.75 -3.42 -8.74
C PHE A 97 -7.21 -3.45 -9.17
N TRP A 98 -8.05 -2.59 -8.59
CA TRP A 98 -9.42 -2.38 -9.07
C TRP A 98 -9.41 -1.96 -10.53
N GLY A 99 -8.65 -0.92 -10.88
CA GLY A 99 -8.54 -0.45 -12.26
C GLY A 99 -7.98 -1.54 -13.19
N VAL A 100 -7.02 -2.36 -12.75
CA VAL A 100 -6.50 -3.47 -13.55
C VAL A 100 -7.59 -4.53 -13.78
N VAL A 101 -8.32 -4.93 -12.75
CA VAL A 101 -9.41 -5.92 -12.86
C VAL A 101 -10.52 -5.38 -13.77
N GLU A 102 -11.02 -4.18 -13.51
CA GLU A 102 -12.10 -3.57 -14.29
C GLU A 102 -11.78 -3.48 -15.78
N ASN A 103 -10.57 -3.04 -16.14
CA ASN A 103 -10.19 -2.85 -17.54
C ASN A 103 -9.85 -4.15 -18.28
N ASN A 104 -9.52 -5.24 -17.58
CA ASN A 104 -9.04 -6.46 -18.22
C ASN A 104 -9.97 -7.66 -18.02
N TRP A 105 -10.92 -7.61 -17.09
CA TRP A 105 -11.77 -8.76 -16.75
C TRP A 105 -12.87 -8.98 -17.78
N ILE A 106 -12.67 -9.99 -18.65
CA ILE A 106 -13.65 -10.40 -19.64
C ILE A 106 -14.26 -11.74 -19.18
N PRO A 107 -15.54 -11.79 -18.76
CA PRO A 107 -16.14 -13.01 -18.20
C PRO A 107 -16.08 -14.25 -19.10
N LYS A 108 -16.04 -14.03 -20.43
CA LYS A 108 -15.97 -15.10 -21.43
C LYS A 108 -14.54 -15.56 -21.76
N ASN A 109 -13.51 -14.87 -21.27
CA ASN A 109 -12.11 -15.17 -21.55
C ASN A 109 -11.21 -14.72 -20.38
N ILE A 110 -11.31 -15.43 -19.26
CA ILE A 110 -10.50 -15.15 -18.07
C ILE A 110 -9.07 -15.62 -18.33
N THR A 111 -8.12 -14.70 -18.33
CA THR A 111 -6.70 -15.01 -18.47
C THR A 111 -6.02 -15.17 -17.12
N ARG A 112 -4.81 -15.76 -17.11
CA ARG A 112 -3.96 -15.85 -15.90
C ARG A 112 -3.73 -14.50 -15.22
N ASN A 113 -3.48 -13.44 -16.01
CA ASN A 113 -3.23 -12.11 -15.46
C ASN A 113 -4.47 -11.53 -14.77
N ASN A 114 -5.67 -11.86 -15.26
CA ASN A 114 -6.92 -11.47 -14.60
C ASN A 114 -7.05 -12.10 -13.22
N ILE A 115 -6.74 -13.39 -13.12
CA ILE A 115 -6.79 -14.13 -11.86
C ILE A 115 -5.79 -13.54 -10.86
N ILE A 116 -4.55 -13.31 -11.30
CA ILE A 116 -3.51 -12.71 -10.45
C ILE A 116 -3.95 -11.33 -9.96
N ALA A 117 -4.43 -10.45 -10.85
CA ALA A 117 -4.90 -9.13 -10.47
C ALA A 117 -6.09 -9.18 -9.48
N GLY A 118 -7.02 -10.13 -9.66
CA GLY A 118 -8.14 -10.34 -8.73
C GLY A 118 -7.67 -10.81 -7.35
N ILE A 119 -6.69 -11.70 -7.29
CA ILE A 119 -6.07 -12.14 -6.03
C ILE A 119 -5.36 -10.98 -5.33
N GLU A 120 -4.61 -10.15 -6.07
CA GLU A 120 -3.92 -8.99 -5.50
C GLU A 120 -4.88 -7.91 -5.01
N LEU A 121 -6.01 -7.70 -5.69
CA LEU A 121 -7.09 -6.83 -5.22
C LEU A 121 -7.67 -7.36 -3.89
N LEU A 122 -8.00 -8.65 -3.82
CA LEU A 122 -8.53 -9.26 -2.60
C LEU A 122 -7.52 -9.18 -1.46
N ALA A 123 -6.24 -9.48 -1.72
CA ALA A 123 -5.17 -9.37 -0.74
C ALA A 123 -5.01 -7.93 -0.22
N SER A 124 -5.15 -6.93 -1.09
CA SER A 124 -5.09 -5.51 -0.71
C SER A 124 -6.28 -5.11 0.17
N LEU A 125 -7.49 -5.59 -0.13
CA LEU A 125 -8.68 -5.37 0.70
C LEU A 125 -8.52 -6.01 2.09
N VAL A 126 -8.08 -7.27 2.15
CA VAL A 126 -7.83 -7.98 3.42
C VAL A 126 -6.76 -7.25 4.23
N SER A 127 -5.67 -6.81 3.59
CA SER A 127 -4.60 -6.05 4.24
C SER A 127 -5.08 -4.70 4.78
N ALA A 128 -5.97 -4.01 4.06
CA ALA A 128 -6.58 -2.77 4.52
C ALA A 128 -7.43 -2.97 5.78
N VAL A 129 -8.29 -3.99 5.79
CA VAL A 129 -9.12 -4.35 6.95
C VAL A 129 -8.24 -4.75 8.13
N PHE A 130 -7.20 -5.55 7.88
CA PHE A 130 -6.24 -5.97 8.90
C PHE A 130 -5.49 -4.78 9.51
N ALA A 131 -4.98 -3.86 8.68
CA ALA A 131 -4.32 -2.65 9.14
C ALA A 131 -5.26 -1.76 9.97
N LEU A 132 -6.52 -1.62 9.56
CA LEU A 132 -7.53 -0.87 10.32
C LEU A 132 -7.86 -1.56 11.67
N ALA A 133 -7.96 -2.88 11.69
CA ALA A 133 -8.16 -3.66 12.91
C ALA A 133 -6.98 -3.45 13.88
N LEU A 134 -5.73 -3.56 13.40
CA LEU A 134 -4.55 -3.29 14.22
C LEU A 134 -4.51 -1.85 14.73
N PHE A 135 -4.84 -0.87 13.89
CA PHE A 135 -4.93 0.53 14.29
C PHE A 135 -5.95 0.73 15.41
N THR A 136 -7.16 0.18 15.28
CA THR A 136 -8.21 0.31 16.30
C THR A 136 -7.85 -0.42 17.60
N MET A 137 -7.26 -1.61 17.51
CA MET A 137 -6.78 -2.37 18.67
C MET A 137 -5.70 -1.61 19.43
N ARG A 138 -4.70 -1.07 18.72
CA ARG A 138 -3.60 -0.29 19.33
C ARG A 138 -4.11 1.00 19.96
N HIS A 139 -5.02 1.70 19.29
CA HIS A 139 -5.60 2.91 19.84
C HIS A 139 -6.41 2.64 21.13
N ARG A 140 -7.07 1.48 21.23
CA ARG A 140 -7.74 1.04 22.46
C ARG A 140 -6.75 0.66 23.55
N ALA A 141 -5.69 -0.08 23.22
CA ALA A 141 -4.64 -0.45 24.18
C ALA A 141 -3.92 0.78 24.75
N SER A 142 -3.60 1.77 23.90
CA SER A 142 -2.97 3.03 24.34
C SER A 142 -3.86 3.91 25.23
N LYS A 143 -5.18 3.65 25.29
CA LYS A 143 -6.08 4.33 26.23
C LYS A 143 -6.10 3.65 27.61
N ILE A 144 -5.61 2.42 27.72
CA ILE A 144 -5.58 1.63 28.96
C ILE A 144 -4.30 1.92 29.74
N ASP A 145 -3.20 2.27 29.06
CA ASP A 145 -2.00 2.81 29.70
C ASP A 145 -2.01 4.35 29.62
N PRO A 146 -2.25 5.07 30.73
CA PRO A 146 -1.90 6.47 30.82
C PRO A 146 -0.36 6.56 30.88
N ILE A 147 0.29 6.65 29.71
CA ILE A 147 1.74 6.91 29.55
C ILE A 147 1.94 8.38 30.00
N VAL A 148 2.56 8.75 31.13
CA VAL A 148 3.97 8.61 31.59
C VAL A 148 5.00 8.80 30.49
#